data_AF-A0A401M563-F1
#
_entry.id   AF-A0A401M563-F1
#
_cell.length_a   1.000
_cell.length_b   1.000
_cell.length_c   1.000
_cell.angle_alpha   90.00
_cell.angle_beta   90.00
_cell.angle_gamma   90.00
#
_symmetry.space_group_name_H-M   'P 1'
#
loop_
_entity.id
_entity.type
_entity.pdbx_description
1 polymer ?
#
loop_
_entity_poly.entity_id
_entity_poly.type
_entity_poly.pdbx_seq_one_letter_code
_entity_poly.pdbx_strand_id
1 'polypeptide(L)' 'MGALRPGADADPRTLGRSPVHEVSAVTDIRAVYRAGHRVR' A
#
# COMPACT_ATOMS: atom_id res chain seq x y z
N MET A 1 7.89 6.64 10.54
CA MET A 1 7.41 6.97 9.19
C MET A 1 6.98 5.68 8.49
N GLY A 2 5.81 5.66 7.85
CA GLY A 2 5.33 4.53 7.02
C GLY A 2 4.34 3.55 7.66
N ALA A 3 3.93 3.75 8.92
CA ALA A 3 2.95 2.88 9.57
C ALA A 3 1.52 3.41 9.38
N LEU A 4 0.59 2.54 8.98
CA LEU A 4 -0.84 2.87 8.93
C LEU A 4 -1.34 3.07 10.35
N ARG A 5 -1.79 4.29 10.66
CA ARG A 5 -2.31 4.68 11.97
C ARG A 5 -3.55 5.56 11.79
N PRO A 6 -4.52 5.50 12.72
CA PRO A 6 -5.65 6.44 12.72
C PRO A 6 -5.16 7.89 12.76
N GLY A 7 -5.73 8.75 11.90
CA GLY A 7 -5.41 10.19 11.83
C GLY A 7 -4.06 10.54 11.19
N ALA A 8 -3.27 9.55 10.75
CA ALA A 8 -2.05 9.80 9.98
C ALA A 8 -2.36 9.88 8.48
N ASP A 9 -1.58 10.67 7.75
CA ASP A 9 -1.61 10.66 6.29
C ASP A 9 -1.39 9.24 5.77
N ALA A 10 -2.39 8.73 5.07
CA ALA A 10 -2.43 7.36 4.61
C ALA A 10 -2.19 7.33 3.10
N ASP A 11 -1.00 6.85 2.72
CA ASP A 11 -0.64 6.49 1.35
C ASP A 11 -0.49 4.96 1.19
N PRO A 12 -1.50 4.14 1.52
CA PRO A 12 -1.38 2.69 1.42
C PRO A 12 -1.30 2.23 -0.03
N ARG A 13 -0.57 1.13 -0.23
CA ARG A 13 -0.56 0.35 -1.47
C ARG A 13 -1.15 -1.02 -1.18
N THR A 14 -2.05 -1.48 -2.05
CA THR A 14 -2.55 -2.85 -1.99
C THR A 14 -1.76 -3.71 -2.96
N LEU A 15 -1.25 -4.84 -2.47
CA LEU A 15 -0.50 -5.81 -3.25
C LEU A 15 -1.37 -7.03 -3.53
N GLY A 16 -1.19 -7.65 -4.70
CA GLY A 16 -1.91 -8.88 -5.03
C GLY A 16 -1.35 -10.13 -4.35
N ARG A 17 -0.12 -10.06 -3.83
CA ARG A 17 0.56 -11.13 -3.09
C ARG A 17 1.23 -10.58 -1.84
N SER A 18 1.58 -11.48 -0.92
CA SER A 18 2.21 -11.13 0.36
C SER A 18 3.73 -10.94 0.19
N PRO A 19 4.28 -9.73 0.44
CA PRO A 19 5.72 -9.48 0.36
C PRO A 19 6.51 -10.11 1.50
N VAL A 20 5.84 -10.55 2.56
CA VAL A 20 6.45 -11.30 3.67
C VAL A 20 6.95 -12.67 3.21
N HIS A 21 6.26 -13.26 2.24
CA HIS A 21 6.61 -14.58 1.68
C HIS A 21 7.46 -14.45 0.41
N GLU A 22 7.25 -13.40 -0.39
CA GLU A 22 7.95 -13.18 -1.66
C GLU A 22 8.17 -11.68 -1.89
N VAL A 23 9.40 -11.18 -1.72
CA VAL A 23 9.70 -9.73 -1.84
C VAL A 23 9.30 -9.15 -3.21
N SER A 24 9.35 -9.94 -4.28
CA SER A 24 8.92 -9.52 -5.61
C SER A 24 7.45 -9.04 -5.64
N ALA A 25 6.61 -9.47 -4.69
CA ALA A 25 5.21 -9.08 -4.60
C ALA A 25 4.99 -7.57 -4.49
N VAL A 26 6.01 -6.79 -4.09
CA VAL A 26 5.94 -5.31 -4.08
C VAL A 26 5.75 -4.71 -5.47
N THR A 27 6.02 -5.46 -6.55
CA THR A 27 5.78 -5.02 -7.93
C THR A 27 4.35 -5.33 -8.40
N ASP A 28 3.62 -6.21 -7.72
CA ASP A 28 2.23 -6.57 -8.03
C ASP A 28 1.25 -5.62 -7.33
N ILE A 29 1.36 -4.33 -7.65
CA ILE A 29 0.51 -3.27 -7.07
C ILE A 29 -0.86 -3.29 -7.75
N ARG A 30 -1.92 -3.49 -6.95
CA ARG A 30 -3.33 -3.51 -7.43
C ARG A 30 -4.06 -2.18 -7.26
N ALA A 31 -3.71 -1.42 -6.22
CA ALA A 31 -4.21 -0.08 -6.03
C ALA A 31 -3.22 0.76 -5.22
N VAL A 32 -3.23 2.06 -5.51
CA VAL A 32 -2.50 3.08 -4.76
C VAL A 32 -3.51 4.06 -4.21
N TYR A 33 -3.38 4.39 -2.93
CA TYR A 33 -4.14 5.45 -2.30
C TYR A 33 -3.21 6.57 -1.91
N ARG A 34 -3.68 7.80 -2.04
CA ARG A 34 -3.00 9.02 -1.60
C ARG A 34 -3.98 9.89 -0.83
N ALA A 35 -3.61 10.26 0.40
CA ALA A 35 -4.50 11.03 1.29
C ALA A 35 -5.92 10.43 1.39
N GLY A 36 -6.03 9.09 1.40
CA GLY A 36 -7.32 8.37 1.43
C GLY A 36 -8.05 8.24 0.09
N HIS A 37 -7.58 8.88 -0.99
CA HIS A 37 -8.18 8.79 -2.32
C HIS A 37 -7.45 7.76 -3.19
N ARG A 38 -8.20 6.91 -3.91
CA ARG A 38 -7.60 5.99 -4.88
C ARG A 38 -7.06 6.77 -6.08
N VAL A 39 -5.79 6.58 -6.38
CA VAL A 39 -5.14 7.13 -7.58
C VAL A 39 -5.24 6.09 -8.69
N ARG A 40 -5.59 6.53 -9.90
CA ARG A 40 -5.74 5.68 -11.09
C ARG A 40 -4.49 5.76 -11.96
#